data_AF-A0A537TLJ4-F1
#
_entry.id   AF-A0A537TLJ4-F1
#
_cell.length_a   1.000
_cell.length_b   1.000
_cell.length_c   1.000
_cell.angle_alpha   90.00
_cell.angle_beta   90.00
_cell.angle_gamma   90.00
#
_symmetry.space_group_name_H-M   'P 1'
#
loop_
_entity.id
_entity.type
_entity.pdbx_description
1 polymer ?
#
loop_
_entity_poly.entity_id
_entity_poly.type
_entity_poly.pdbx_seq_one_letter_code
_entity_poly.pdbx_strand_id
1 'polypeptide(L)'
;MATTGGATDVAVTDSTTVEATDATTDTGSTSTAESTDVTTTVDTQTSTVVDTTVATTTTVDTSTEPGTTSSTVSTTTGSTETGTETTDRTGGSGGVLSSQSHPFVARPADLETAAAAATIWLRRMLPDPTPPARRLNAAFSRELVGVARHHRVGWALILAVVRARGHQGRVPATRSELVAVARRLATLHAAADPWQAFLAMSSSTSFADRALALVRYDRAVGVRALVTGLDAAKRRLERLVLRDRRFAIYPGGRLDIADGRVDVRILVLLRYLAEAHGEVTVSSLVSGHRLYARPGVISAHVYGLAVDITALGGVPIAGHQQPGGLTERAVTEILLLPRELLPQQVISLLGLGGPSFPLADHADHIHVGY
;
A
#
# COMPACT_ATOMS: atom_id res chain seq x y z
N MET A 1 28.33 -79.83 -14.08
CA MET A 1 29.75 -79.49 -14.34
C MET A 1 30.11 -78.42 -13.32
N ALA A 2 30.96 -78.72 -12.34
CA ALA A 2 32.43 -78.62 -12.41
C ALA A 2 32.87 -77.13 -12.38
N THR A 3 33.30 -76.56 -11.23
CA THR A 3 34.69 -76.57 -10.65
C THR A 3 35.71 -75.92 -11.58
N THR A 4 36.59 -74.97 -11.22
CA THR A 4 37.28 -74.52 -9.96
C THR A 4 37.53 -72.98 -9.98
N GLY A 5 38.16 -72.26 -9.03
CA GLY A 5 38.73 -72.52 -7.69
C GLY A 5 39.99 -71.64 -7.39
N GLY A 6 40.21 -71.23 -6.12
CA GLY A 6 41.35 -70.40 -5.61
C GLY A 6 40.92 -69.00 -5.12
N ALA A 7 41.09 -68.49 -3.87
CA ALA A 7 42.00 -68.71 -2.72
C ALA A 7 43.39 -68.01 -2.82
N THR A 8 43.96 -67.34 -1.80
CA THR A 8 43.59 -67.04 -0.38
C THR A 8 43.44 -65.50 -0.15
N ASP A 9 43.00 -64.89 0.97
CA ASP A 9 42.71 -65.27 2.38
C ASP A 9 43.89 -65.14 3.42
N VAL A 10 43.53 -64.87 4.71
CA VAL A 10 44.33 -64.72 5.97
C VAL A 10 45.13 -63.41 6.20
N ALA A 11 45.17 -62.72 7.36
CA ALA A 11 44.30 -62.55 8.56
C ALA A 11 44.81 -61.44 9.55
N VAL A 12 43.93 -60.89 10.43
CA VAL A 12 44.05 -60.64 11.93
C VAL A 12 45.34 -59.99 12.52
N THR A 13 45.39 -59.09 13.54
CA THR A 13 44.52 -58.56 14.66
C THR A 13 44.20 -57.04 14.49
N ASP A 14 43.60 -56.19 15.37
CA ASP A 14 43.17 -56.12 16.80
C ASP A 14 44.30 -55.91 17.88
N SER A 15 44.16 -55.25 19.05
CA SER A 15 43.12 -54.49 19.80
C SER A 15 43.65 -53.05 20.13
N THR A 16 43.25 -52.16 21.07
CA THR A 16 42.21 -51.90 22.13
C THR A 16 41.89 -50.35 22.11
N THR A 17 41.18 -49.57 22.97
CA THR A 17 40.82 -49.50 24.43
C THR A 17 42.00 -49.12 25.37
N VAL A 18 41.92 -48.31 26.46
CA VAL A 18 40.82 -47.80 27.36
C VAL A 18 41.12 -46.38 27.94
N GLU A 19 40.09 -45.65 28.43
CA GLU A 19 40.00 -44.70 29.61
C GLU A 19 41.10 -43.63 29.94
N ALA A 20 40.92 -42.67 30.87
CA ALA A 20 39.84 -41.76 31.33
C ALA A 20 40.35 -40.92 32.55
N THR A 21 39.47 -40.16 33.23
CA THR A 21 39.69 -39.25 34.39
C THR A 21 40.43 -37.93 34.07
N ASP A 22 40.00 -36.71 34.44
CA ASP A 22 39.39 -36.13 35.69
C ASP A 22 40.50 -35.76 36.73
N ALA A 23 40.50 -34.63 37.46
CA ALA A 23 39.45 -33.65 37.78
C ALA A 23 39.98 -32.20 38.05
N THR A 24 39.08 -31.33 38.55
CA THR A 24 39.17 -30.04 39.34
C THR A 24 40.55 -29.52 39.86
N THR A 25 40.75 -28.24 40.23
CA THR A 25 39.92 -27.21 40.94
C THR A 25 40.59 -25.82 40.77
N ASP A 26 39.90 -24.70 40.49
CA ASP A 26 39.23 -23.75 41.42
C ASP A 26 40.10 -22.56 41.92
N THR A 27 39.44 -21.50 42.42
CA THR A 27 39.91 -20.20 42.93
C THR A 27 40.37 -19.16 41.89
N GLY A 28 40.02 -17.87 42.00
CA GLY A 28 39.02 -17.25 42.88
C GLY A 28 39.26 -15.76 43.16
N SER A 29 38.17 -14.98 43.30
CA SER A 29 38.12 -13.59 43.83
C SER A 29 38.82 -12.46 43.03
N THR A 30 38.54 -11.16 43.22
CA THR A 30 37.36 -10.34 43.63
C THR A 30 37.72 -8.85 43.34
N SER A 31 36.74 -7.92 43.30
CA SER A 31 36.91 -6.44 43.39
C SER A 31 37.42 -5.73 42.11
N THR A 32 37.23 -4.42 41.88
CA THR A 32 36.63 -3.32 42.69
C THR A 32 35.70 -2.47 41.81
N ALA A 33 34.77 -1.71 42.40
CA ALA A 33 33.98 -0.69 41.72
C ALA A 33 34.27 0.73 42.27
N GLU A 34 34.63 1.66 41.38
CA GLU A 34 34.75 3.10 41.63
C GLU A 34 34.58 3.78 40.24
N SER A 35 33.67 4.71 39.94
CA SER A 35 33.06 5.85 40.65
C SER A 35 33.86 7.15 40.56
N THR A 36 33.46 8.01 39.61
CA THR A 36 33.63 9.47 39.73
C THR A 36 32.36 10.18 39.26
N ASP A 37 31.77 10.96 40.15
CA ASP A 37 30.64 11.86 39.93
C ASP A 37 31.09 13.12 39.17
N VAL A 38 30.23 13.66 38.29
CA VAL A 38 30.27 15.07 37.88
C VAL A 38 28.84 15.61 37.83
N THR A 39 28.50 16.35 38.87
CA THR A 39 27.22 17.06 39.03
C THR A 39 27.31 18.50 38.51
N THR A 40 26.15 19.11 38.20
CA THR A 40 25.96 20.50 37.66
C THR A 40 26.48 20.73 36.23
N THR A 41 25.87 21.61 35.41
CA THR A 41 24.91 22.69 35.71
C THR A 41 23.53 22.54 35.04
N VAL A 42 22.51 23.12 35.69
CA VAL A 42 21.28 23.55 35.03
C VAL A 42 21.56 24.90 34.35
N ASP A 43 21.06 25.10 33.13
CA ASP A 43 20.88 26.45 32.59
C ASP A 43 19.50 26.54 31.91
N THR A 44 18.72 27.57 32.27
CA THR A 44 17.31 27.74 31.89
C THR A 44 17.14 29.02 31.11
N GLN A 45 17.35 28.96 29.79
CA GLN A 45 17.15 30.12 28.91
C GLN A 45 15.70 30.21 28.43
N THR A 46 14.90 30.87 29.27
CA THR A 46 13.59 31.40 28.91
C THR A 46 13.75 32.46 27.82
N SER A 47 13.43 32.13 26.57
CA SER A 47 13.22 33.13 25.53
C SER A 47 11.83 33.76 25.70
N THR A 48 11.79 34.99 26.19
CA THR A 48 10.58 35.77 26.41
C THR A 48 9.85 36.10 25.10
N VAL A 49 8.52 35.99 25.14
CA VAL A 49 7.64 36.58 24.12
C VAL A 49 7.82 38.10 24.13
N VAL A 50 8.03 38.70 22.96
CA VAL A 50 7.84 40.14 22.75
C VAL A 50 6.57 40.30 21.91
N ASP A 51 5.52 40.79 22.56
CA ASP A 51 4.26 41.18 21.93
C ASP A 51 4.32 42.69 21.61
N THR A 52 3.97 43.06 20.38
CA THR A 52 3.96 44.46 19.92
C THR A 52 2.61 44.76 19.27
N THR A 53 1.57 44.86 20.09
CA THR A 53 0.29 45.43 19.69
C THR A 53 0.40 46.95 19.47
N VAL A 54 0.12 47.42 18.26
CA VAL A 54 -0.24 48.84 18.01
C VAL A 54 -1.54 48.88 17.21
N ALA A 55 -2.39 49.85 17.50
CA ALA A 55 -3.81 49.79 17.18
C ALA A 55 -4.16 50.22 15.74
N THR A 56 -5.17 49.53 15.22
CA THR A 56 -6.38 50.08 14.59
C THR A 56 -6.41 51.57 14.24
N THR A 57 -6.60 51.88 12.95
CA THR A 57 -7.40 53.04 12.52
C THR A 57 -8.40 52.60 11.46
N THR A 58 -9.67 52.95 11.64
CA THR A 58 -10.76 52.62 10.70
C THR A 58 -11.12 53.84 9.87
N THR A 59 -11.12 53.71 8.54
CA THR A 59 -11.83 54.63 7.64
C THR A 59 -12.54 53.85 6.54
N VAL A 60 -13.82 54.17 6.36
CA VAL A 60 -14.70 53.73 5.27
C VAL A 60 -14.89 54.94 4.35
N ASP A 61 -14.79 54.77 3.03
CA ASP A 61 -15.89 55.13 2.12
C ASP A 61 -15.74 54.58 0.68
N THR A 62 -16.65 54.99 -0.22
CA THR A 62 -17.23 54.19 -1.31
C THR A 62 -16.61 54.39 -2.72
N SER A 63 -16.89 53.44 -3.63
CA SER A 63 -17.03 53.59 -5.10
C SER A 63 -15.78 53.97 -5.94
N THR A 64 -15.39 53.24 -7.00
CA THR A 64 -16.12 53.17 -8.28
C THR A 64 -15.45 52.17 -9.25
N GLU A 65 -16.22 51.35 -9.98
CA GLU A 65 -15.78 50.52 -11.13
C GLU A 65 -15.87 51.31 -12.46
N PRO A 66 -15.14 51.00 -13.57
CA PRO A 66 -15.25 49.69 -14.27
C PRO A 66 -13.94 49.17 -14.93
N GLY A 67 -13.96 47.95 -15.52
CA GLY A 67 -12.78 47.46 -16.27
C GLY A 67 -12.81 46.06 -16.89
N THR A 68 -13.94 45.58 -17.44
CA THR A 68 -14.04 44.22 -18.00
C THR A 68 -13.19 43.99 -19.26
N THR A 69 -12.30 42.99 -19.24
CA THR A 69 -11.97 42.16 -20.41
C THR A 69 -11.80 40.69 -20.00
N SER A 70 -12.33 39.77 -20.81
CA SER A 70 -12.19 38.32 -20.64
C SER A 70 -11.97 37.69 -22.02
N SER A 71 -11.09 36.70 -22.12
CA SER A 71 -10.66 36.13 -23.40
C SER A 71 -10.93 34.63 -23.45
N THR A 72 -12.16 34.28 -23.83
CA THR A 72 -12.54 32.90 -24.16
C THR A 72 -12.17 32.60 -25.62
N VAL A 73 -11.41 31.53 -25.86
CA VAL A 73 -11.15 31.02 -27.22
C VAL A 73 -12.08 29.84 -27.49
N SER A 74 -12.99 30.03 -28.44
CA SER A 74 -13.83 28.96 -29.01
C SER A 74 -13.45 28.77 -30.47
N THR A 75 -13.20 27.53 -30.88
CA THR A 75 -13.03 27.15 -32.29
C THR A 75 -14.18 26.24 -32.72
N THR A 76 -14.97 26.69 -33.69
CA THR A 76 -16.05 25.93 -34.30
C THR A 76 -16.04 26.10 -35.81
N THR A 77 -15.90 24.99 -36.52
CA THR A 77 -16.12 24.89 -37.97
C THR A 77 -16.80 23.55 -38.26
N GLY A 78 -17.76 23.55 -39.18
CA GLY A 78 -18.49 22.36 -39.63
C GLY A 78 -19.23 22.62 -40.93
N SER A 79 -19.55 21.56 -41.68
CA SER A 79 -20.40 21.56 -42.87
C SER A 79 -20.88 20.13 -43.20
N THR A 80 -22.07 19.99 -43.79
CA THR A 80 -22.72 18.76 -44.31
C THR A 80 -22.56 18.68 -45.86
N GLU A 81 -23.01 17.67 -46.62
CA GLU A 81 -23.90 16.50 -46.46
C GLU A 81 -23.21 15.21 -47.06
N THR A 82 -23.81 14.12 -47.61
CA THR A 82 -25.18 13.62 -47.90
C THR A 82 -25.20 12.07 -47.95
N GLY A 83 -26.33 11.44 -47.57
CA GLY A 83 -26.72 10.08 -48.02
C GLY A 83 -26.07 8.88 -47.30
N THR A 84 -26.59 7.65 -47.38
CA THR A 84 -27.79 7.12 -48.07
C THR A 84 -28.33 5.87 -47.33
N GLU A 85 -29.61 5.54 -47.44
CA GLU A 85 -30.21 4.31 -46.89
C GLU A 85 -29.71 3.02 -47.56
N THR A 86 -29.73 1.90 -46.82
CA THR A 86 -30.26 0.63 -47.35
C THR A 86 -30.69 -0.31 -46.22
N THR A 87 -31.83 -0.98 -46.39
CA THR A 87 -32.33 -2.02 -45.48
C THR A 87 -32.28 -3.38 -46.17
N ASP A 88 -32.01 -4.45 -45.42
CA ASP A 88 -32.58 -5.77 -45.75
C ASP A 88 -32.85 -6.62 -44.49
N ARG A 89 -33.66 -7.68 -44.62
CA ARG A 89 -34.12 -8.58 -43.56
C ARG A 89 -34.03 -10.05 -43.99
N THR A 90 -33.33 -10.87 -43.23
CA THR A 90 -33.58 -12.30 -42.93
C THR A 90 -32.39 -12.82 -42.09
N GLY A 91 -32.49 -13.90 -41.29
CA GLY A 91 -33.66 -14.67 -40.88
C GLY A 91 -33.26 -16.10 -40.44
N GLY A 92 -33.68 -16.54 -39.25
CA GLY A 92 -33.65 -17.98 -38.87
C GLY A 92 -32.59 -18.44 -37.87
N SER A 93 -33.08 -18.87 -36.69
CA SER A 93 -32.68 -20.03 -35.86
C SER A 93 -31.28 -20.68 -35.96
N GLY A 94 -30.68 -21.00 -34.80
CA GLY A 94 -29.64 -22.02 -34.67
C GLY A 94 -28.61 -21.72 -33.57
N GLY A 95 -28.75 -22.33 -32.39
CA GLY A 95 -27.85 -22.09 -31.25
C GLY A 95 -26.81 -23.19 -31.05
N VAL A 96 -25.53 -22.81 -30.95
CA VAL A 96 -24.47 -23.60 -30.29
C VAL A 96 -23.59 -22.66 -29.47
N LEU A 97 -23.58 -22.81 -28.15
CA LEU A 97 -22.73 -22.02 -27.24
C LEU A 97 -21.31 -22.61 -27.18
N SER A 98 -20.55 -22.46 -28.27
CA SER A 98 -19.11 -22.75 -28.27
C SER A 98 -18.37 -21.62 -27.54
N SER A 99 -17.70 -21.96 -26.43
CA SER A 99 -16.90 -21.03 -25.63
C SER A 99 -15.63 -20.61 -26.38
N GLN A 100 -15.72 -19.54 -27.17
CA GLN A 100 -14.54 -18.93 -27.79
C GLN A 100 -13.72 -18.17 -26.74
N SER A 101 -12.72 -18.86 -26.17
CA SER A 101 -11.63 -18.21 -25.45
C SER A 101 -10.77 -17.42 -26.44
N HIS A 102 -11.09 -16.14 -26.62
CA HIS A 102 -10.25 -15.25 -27.42
C HIS A 102 -8.83 -15.19 -26.80
N PRO A 103 -7.77 -15.53 -27.56
CA PRO A 103 -6.41 -15.30 -27.08
C PRO A 103 -6.21 -13.79 -26.98
N PHE A 104 -5.81 -13.30 -25.80
CA PHE A 104 -5.35 -11.93 -25.65
C PHE A 104 -4.03 -11.78 -26.40
N VAL A 105 -4.11 -11.34 -27.66
CA VAL A 105 -2.94 -10.96 -28.45
C VAL A 105 -2.42 -9.65 -27.86
N ALA A 106 -1.51 -9.79 -26.89
CA ALA A 106 -0.71 -8.68 -26.41
C ALA A 106 -0.02 -8.05 -27.62
N ARG A 107 -0.38 -6.80 -27.96
CA ARG A 107 0.43 -6.02 -28.89
C ARG A 107 1.82 -5.88 -28.26
N PRO A 108 2.91 -6.07 -29.03
CA PRO A 108 4.23 -5.74 -28.52
C PRO A 108 4.20 -4.26 -28.10
N ALA A 109 4.65 -3.97 -26.88
CA ALA A 109 4.90 -2.60 -26.50
C ALA A 109 6.11 -2.11 -27.30
N ASP A 110 5.94 -1.05 -28.10
CA ASP A 110 7.04 -0.49 -28.87
C ASP A 110 8.16 -0.06 -27.92
N LEU A 111 9.34 -0.64 -28.12
CA LEU A 111 10.54 -0.31 -27.36
C LEU A 111 10.94 1.12 -27.67
N GLU A 112 10.85 1.97 -26.66
CA GLU A 112 11.26 3.38 -26.65
C GLU A 112 10.66 4.29 -27.74
N THR A 113 9.46 4.84 -27.53
CA THR A 113 9.19 6.27 -27.78
C THR A 113 7.97 6.81 -27.00
N ALA A 114 8.21 7.91 -26.27
CA ALA A 114 7.28 8.94 -25.76
C ALA A 114 5.79 8.61 -25.50
N ALA A 115 5.43 8.42 -24.22
CA ALA A 115 4.12 8.85 -23.66
C ALA A 115 4.11 8.93 -22.13
N ALA A 116 4.87 8.07 -21.44
CA ALA A 116 5.11 8.18 -20.00
C ALA A 116 5.97 9.43 -19.73
N ALA A 117 5.31 10.58 -19.56
CA ALA A 117 5.95 11.84 -19.20
C ALA A 117 6.84 11.63 -17.97
N ALA A 118 8.12 11.97 -18.08
CA ALA A 118 9.12 11.61 -17.08
C ALA A 118 8.69 12.08 -15.68
N THR A 119 8.49 11.13 -14.76
CA THR A 119 8.16 11.43 -13.37
C THR A 119 9.40 12.06 -12.71
N ILE A 120 9.52 13.39 -12.82
CA ILE A 120 10.63 14.16 -12.26
C ILE A 120 10.36 14.29 -10.76
N TRP A 121 11.05 13.44 -9.99
CA TRP A 121 10.98 13.44 -8.53
C TRP A 121 11.64 14.69 -7.95
N LEU A 122 10.82 15.73 -7.76
CA LEU A 122 11.20 16.95 -7.06
C LEU A 122 11.22 16.71 -5.55
N ARG A 123 12.23 17.25 -4.86
CA ARG A 123 12.28 17.30 -3.39
C ARG A 123 11.11 18.13 -2.85
N ARG A 124 9.99 17.48 -2.53
CA ARG A 124 8.81 18.07 -1.91
C ARG A 124 8.24 17.10 -0.88
N MET A 125 7.86 17.60 0.29
CA MET A 125 6.98 16.83 1.17
C MET A 125 5.59 16.83 0.54
N LEU A 126 5.00 15.65 0.37
CA LEU A 126 3.61 15.54 -0.05
C LEU A 126 2.68 16.04 1.07
N PRO A 127 1.53 16.66 0.74
CA PRO A 127 0.55 17.06 1.76
C PRO A 127 -0.10 15.83 2.41
N ASP A 128 -0.73 16.01 3.58
CA ASP A 128 -1.50 14.95 4.26
C ASP A 128 -2.49 14.27 3.29
N PRO A 129 -2.39 12.95 3.03
CA PRO A 129 -3.34 12.23 2.18
C PRO A 129 -4.76 12.17 2.77
N THR A 130 -4.97 12.67 3.98
CA THR A 130 -6.28 12.78 4.64
C THR A 130 -6.50 14.18 5.22
N PRO A 131 -6.64 15.22 4.36
CA PRO A 131 -6.86 16.58 4.80
C PRO A 131 -8.18 16.69 5.61
N PRO A 132 -8.38 17.74 6.44
CA PRO A 132 -9.48 17.79 7.42
C PRO A 132 -10.91 17.52 6.90
N ALA A 133 -11.19 17.82 5.62
CA ALA A 133 -12.46 17.50 4.97
C ALA A 133 -12.68 15.99 4.73
N ARG A 134 -11.62 15.20 4.56
CA ARG A 134 -11.65 13.73 4.37
C ARG A 134 -11.63 12.95 5.69
N ARG A 135 -11.23 13.56 6.81
CA ARG A 135 -11.14 12.91 8.13
C ARG A 135 -12.53 12.68 8.74
N LEU A 136 -12.75 11.49 9.28
CA LEU A 136 -13.99 11.13 9.97
C LEU A 136 -14.21 11.96 11.23
N ASN A 137 -15.47 12.26 11.53
CA ASN A 137 -15.88 12.88 12.79
C ASN A 137 -15.75 11.87 13.96
N ALA A 138 -15.27 12.33 15.12
CA ALA A 138 -15.04 11.49 16.30
C ALA A 138 -16.32 10.98 16.99
N ALA A 139 -17.48 11.63 16.80
CA ALA A 139 -18.78 11.11 17.23
C ALA A 139 -19.29 10.03 16.26
N PHE A 140 -19.31 10.32 14.95
CA PHE A 140 -19.63 9.32 13.91
C PHE A 140 -18.79 8.05 14.06
N SER A 141 -17.48 8.19 14.30
CA SER A 141 -16.57 7.05 14.45
C SER A 141 -16.86 6.20 15.69
N ARG A 142 -17.35 6.81 16.79
CA ARG A 142 -17.82 6.07 17.97
C ARG A 142 -19.14 5.35 17.69
N GLU A 143 -20.06 5.99 16.98
CA GLU A 143 -21.33 5.40 16.58
C GLU A 143 -21.13 4.20 15.64
N LEU A 144 -20.32 4.35 14.58
CA LEU A 144 -19.89 3.30 13.67
C LEU A 144 -19.34 2.07 14.43
N VAL A 145 -18.43 2.28 15.38
CA VAL A 145 -17.86 1.19 16.19
C VAL A 145 -18.90 0.58 17.15
N GLY A 146 -19.84 1.37 17.66
CA GLY A 146 -20.95 0.90 18.49
C GLY A 146 -21.93 0.01 17.72
N VAL A 147 -22.39 0.47 16.55
CA VAL A 147 -23.30 -0.27 15.65
C VAL A 147 -22.64 -1.57 15.16
N ALA A 148 -21.36 -1.49 14.77
CA ALA A 148 -20.55 -2.65 14.39
C ALA A 148 -20.51 -3.72 15.48
N ARG A 149 -20.18 -3.34 16.72
CA ARG A 149 -20.16 -4.24 17.88
C ARG A 149 -21.53 -4.84 18.18
N HIS A 150 -22.59 -4.04 18.17
CA HIS A 150 -23.95 -4.51 18.46
C HIS A 150 -24.43 -5.57 17.46
N HIS A 151 -24.13 -5.40 16.16
CA HIS A 151 -24.48 -6.37 15.11
C HIS A 151 -23.42 -7.46 14.87
N ARG A 152 -22.33 -7.49 15.65
CA ARG A 152 -21.19 -8.43 15.50
C ARG A 152 -20.53 -8.40 14.11
N VAL A 153 -20.58 -7.26 13.42
CA VAL A 153 -19.96 -7.03 12.10
C VAL A 153 -18.73 -6.14 12.25
N GLY A 154 -17.67 -6.39 11.49
CA GLY A 154 -16.47 -5.55 11.49
C GLY A 154 -16.78 -4.11 11.03
N TRP A 155 -16.38 -3.10 11.81
CA TRP A 155 -16.66 -1.69 11.51
C TRP A 155 -16.15 -1.23 10.14
N ALA A 156 -15.02 -1.79 9.67
CA ALA A 156 -14.47 -1.53 8.35
C ALA A 156 -15.36 -2.07 7.21
N LEU A 157 -16.10 -3.17 7.41
CA LEU A 157 -17.06 -3.69 6.41
C LEU A 157 -18.21 -2.69 6.19
N ILE A 158 -18.73 -2.12 7.28
CA ILE A 158 -19.82 -1.13 7.25
C ILE A 158 -19.33 0.16 6.57
N LEU A 159 -18.16 0.67 6.98
CA LEU A 159 -17.58 1.90 6.43
C LEU A 159 -17.21 1.76 4.95
N ALA A 160 -16.69 0.60 4.54
CA ALA A 160 -16.37 0.31 3.15
C ALA A 160 -17.62 0.33 2.26
N VAL A 161 -18.72 -0.30 2.65
CA VAL A 161 -19.99 -0.24 1.90
C VAL A 161 -20.49 1.20 1.74
N VAL A 162 -20.42 1.99 2.82
CA VAL A 162 -20.82 3.41 2.80
C VAL A 162 -19.95 4.21 1.82
N ARG A 163 -18.63 4.04 1.87
CA ARG A 163 -17.69 4.76 0.99
C ARG A 163 -17.70 4.29 -0.45
N ALA A 164 -17.90 2.99 -0.71
CA ALA A 164 -18.01 2.41 -2.05
C ALA A 164 -19.27 2.89 -2.79
N ARG A 165 -20.31 3.31 -2.07
CA ARG A 165 -21.49 4.01 -2.60
C ARG A 165 -21.25 5.49 -2.90
N GLY A 166 -20.04 6.01 -2.68
CA GLY A 166 -19.66 7.39 -2.94
C GLY A 166 -19.82 8.34 -1.75
N HIS A 167 -20.38 7.91 -0.62
CA HIS A 167 -20.50 8.77 0.56
C HIS A 167 -19.13 8.96 1.24
N GLN A 168 -18.56 10.15 1.08
CA GLN A 168 -17.23 10.51 1.56
C GLN A 168 -17.27 11.78 2.43
N GLY A 169 -16.23 11.99 3.23
CA GLY A 169 -16.10 13.13 4.13
C GLY A 169 -16.33 12.78 5.60
N ARG A 170 -16.67 13.80 6.41
CA ARG A 170 -16.59 13.72 7.88
C ARG A 170 -17.69 12.87 8.54
N VAL A 171 -18.90 12.88 7.99
CA VAL A 171 -20.05 12.09 8.47
C VAL A 171 -20.70 11.44 7.23
N PRO A 172 -20.19 10.30 6.76
CA PRO A 172 -20.61 9.71 5.49
C PRO A 172 -21.90 8.87 5.59
N ALA A 173 -22.47 8.67 6.78
CA ALA A 173 -23.77 7.99 6.96
C ALA A 173 -24.44 8.43 8.27
N THR A 174 -25.76 8.26 8.33
CA THR A 174 -26.58 8.37 9.54
C THR A 174 -26.64 7.04 10.31
N ARG A 175 -27.03 7.10 11.59
CA ARG A 175 -27.18 5.92 12.45
C ARG A 175 -28.09 4.83 11.86
N SER A 176 -29.18 5.22 11.21
CA SER A 176 -30.14 4.31 10.56
C SER A 176 -29.52 3.58 9.38
N GLU A 177 -28.75 4.29 8.54
CA GLU A 177 -28.02 3.69 7.42
C GLU A 177 -26.92 2.74 7.89
N LEU A 178 -26.16 3.12 8.92
CA LEU A 178 -25.15 2.25 9.56
C LEU A 178 -25.80 0.95 10.08
N VAL A 179 -26.95 1.04 10.74
CA VAL A 179 -27.70 -0.12 11.24
C VAL A 179 -28.25 -0.98 10.10
N ALA A 180 -28.77 -0.38 9.03
CA ALA A 180 -29.27 -1.11 7.86
C ALA A 180 -28.15 -1.88 7.14
N VAL A 181 -27.00 -1.24 6.92
CA VAL A 181 -25.80 -1.86 6.35
C VAL A 181 -25.27 -2.98 7.25
N ALA A 182 -25.16 -2.74 8.56
CA ALA A 182 -24.70 -3.74 9.51
C ALA A 182 -25.60 -4.99 9.54
N ARG A 183 -26.92 -4.82 9.54
CA ARG A 183 -27.89 -5.94 9.46
C ARG A 183 -27.72 -6.74 8.16
N ARG A 184 -27.65 -6.07 7.00
CA ARG A 184 -27.48 -6.74 5.69
C ARG A 184 -26.16 -7.52 5.61
N LEU A 185 -25.06 -6.95 6.12
CA LEU A 185 -23.76 -7.63 6.18
C LEU A 185 -23.76 -8.83 7.13
N ALA A 186 -24.51 -8.77 8.24
CA ALA A 186 -24.69 -9.93 9.13
C ALA A 186 -25.47 -11.06 8.45
N THR A 187 -26.60 -10.75 7.79
CA THR A 187 -27.40 -11.74 7.02
C THR A 187 -26.60 -12.39 5.89
N LEU A 188 -25.71 -11.63 5.25
CA LEU A 188 -24.82 -12.12 4.18
C LEU A 188 -23.51 -12.73 4.69
N HIS A 189 -23.36 -12.94 6.01
CA HIS A 189 -22.18 -13.57 6.61
C HIS A 189 -20.84 -12.92 6.21
N ALA A 190 -20.82 -11.59 6.02
CA ALA A 190 -19.70 -10.81 5.49
C ALA A 190 -18.39 -10.82 6.32
N ALA A 191 -18.40 -11.52 7.47
CA ALA A 191 -17.20 -11.80 8.26
C ALA A 191 -16.43 -13.04 7.76
N ALA A 192 -17.10 -13.97 7.07
CA ALA A 192 -16.50 -15.16 6.46
C ALA A 192 -16.07 -14.86 5.01
N ASP A 193 -16.99 -14.36 4.18
CA ASP A 193 -16.69 -13.89 2.82
C ASP A 193 -17.19 -12.44 2.63
N PRO A 194 -16.29 -11.44 2.76
CA PRO A 194 -16.65 -10.05 2.51
C PRO A 194 -17.00 -9.76 1.05
N TRP A 195 -16.32 -10.42 0.09
CA TRP A 195 -16.44 -10.09 -1.33
C TRP A 195 -17.78 -10.58 -1.89
N GLN A 196 -18.15 -11.83 -1.61
CA GLN A 196 -19.46 -12.37 -1.99
C GLN A 196 -20.60 -11.61 -1.30
N ALA A 197 -20.40 -11.16 -0.05
CA ALA A 197 -21.38 -10.31 0.61
C ALA A 197 -21.54 -8.94 -0.09
N PHE A 198 -20.45 -8.32 -0.56
CA PHE A 198 -20.54 -7.05 -1.31
C PHE A 198 -21.14 -7.25 -2.71
N LEU A 199 -20.84 -8.36 -3.38
CA LEU A 199 -21.49 -8.75 -4.64
C LEU A 199 -23.00 -8.94 -4.44
N ALA A 200 -23.41 -9.70 -3.42
CA ALA A 200 -24.82 -9.90 -3.03
C ALA A 200 -25.52 -8.66 -2.43
N MET A 201 -24.84 -7.50 -2.36
CA MET A 201 -25.41 -6.19 -2.03
C MET A 201 -25.54 -5.24 -3.22
N SER A 202 -24.97 -5.58 -4.39
CA SER A 202 -24.80 -4.64 -5.51
C SER A 202 -24.96 -5.25 -6.91
N SER A 203 -24.87 -6.58 -7.03
CA SER A 203 -24.73 -7.31 -8.30
C SER A 203 -23.57 -6.81 -9.18
N SER A 204 -22.53 -6.22 -8.57
CA SER A 204 -21.40 -5.61 -9.27
C SER A 204 -20.06 -6.05 -8.67
N THR A 205 -19.22 -6.69 -9.48
CA THR A 205 -17.84 -7.05 -9.11
C THR A 205 -17.04 -5.81 -8.75
N SER A 206 -17.04 -4.79 -9.61
CA SER A 206 -16.30 -3.54 -9.35
C SER A 206 -16.78 -2.77 -8.12
N PHE A 207 -18.01 -3.01 -7.62
CA PHE A 207 -18.40 -2.55 -6.28
C PHE A 207 -17.76 -3.41 -5.18
N ALA A 208 -17.80 -4.74 -5.30
CA ALA A 208 -17.20 -5.67 -4.36
C ALA A 208 -15.67 -5.49 -4.23
N ASP A 209 -14.97 -5.29 -5.34
CA ASP A 209 -13.52 -5.07 -5.40
C ASP A 209 -13.13 -3.77 -4.65
N ARG A 210 -13.77 -2.65 -5.00
CA ARG A 210 -13.56 -1.34 -4.33
C ARG A 210 -13.95 -1.39 -2.85
N ALA A 211 -15.02 -2.10 -2.49
CA ALA A 211 -15.40 -2.29 -1.10
C ALA A 211 -14.36 -3.13 -0.35
N LEU A 212 -13.84 -4.22 -0.92
CA LEU A 212 -12.81 -5.04 -0.30
C LEU A 212 -11.49 -4.28 -0.10
N ALA A 213 -11.06 -3.50 -1.10
CA ALA A 213 -9.93 -2.59 -0.97
C ALA A 213 -10.15 -1.56 0.16
N LEU A 214 -11.33 -0.94 0.23
CA LEU A 214 -11.67 -0.03 1.34
C LEU A 214 -11.63 -0.72 2.71
N VAL A 215 -12.06 -1.98 2.84
CA VAL A 215 -11.94 -2.76 4.09
C VAL A 215 -10.47 -2.93 4.49
N ARG A 216 -9.61 -3.34 3.56
CA ARG A 216 -8.18 -3.54 3.81
C ARG A 216 -7.50 -2.22 4.21
N TYR A 217 -7.79 -1.13 3.50
CA TYR A 217 -7.29 0.21 3.82
C TYR A 217 -7.72 0.65 5.23
N ASP A 218 -9.02 0.54 5.55
CA ASP A 218 -9.54 0.97 6.85
C ASP A 218 -8.97 0.14 8.01
N ARG A 219 -8.75 -1.17 7.81
CA ARG A 219 -8.03 -2.03 8.77
C ARG A 219 -6.56 -1.65 8.91
N ALA A 220 -5.86 -1.42 7.80
CA ALA A 220 -4.43 -1.09 7.77
C ALA A 220 -4.12 0.14 8.62
N VAL A 221 -4.90 1.22 8.49
CA VAL A 221 -4.67 2.49 9.21
C VAL A 221 -5.36 2.53 10.58
N GLY A 222 -6.58 1.98 10.64
CA GLY A 222 -7.44 1.94 11.82
C GLY A 222 -8.18 3.26 12.11
N VAL A 223 -9.36 3.15 12.73
CA VAL A 223 -10.31 4.27 12.95
C VAL A 223 -9.70 5.53 13.57
N ARG A 224 -8.69 5.42 14.45
CA ARG A 224 -8.01 6.60 15.02
C ARG A 224 -7.33 7.45 13.94
N ALA A 225 -6.63 6.82 12.99
CA ALA A 225 -5.95 7.53 11.91
C ALA A 225 -6.95 8.18 10.94
N LEU A 226 -8.07 7.51 10.67
CA LEU A 226 -9.17 8.07 9.87
C LEU A 226 -9.79 9.34 10.50
N VAL A 227 -9.71 9.50 11.82
CA VAL A 227 -10.18 10.70 12.55
C VAL A 227 -9.09 11.76 12.67
N THR A 228 -7.84 11.38 12.96
CA THR A 228 -6.75 12.35 13.21
C THR A 228 -6.05 12.85 11.94
N GLY A 229 -6.16 12.12 10.84
CA GLY A 229 -5.28 12.24 9.69
C GLY A 229 -4.12 11.24 9.77
N LEU A 230 -3.58 10.88 8.60
CA LEU A 230 -2.50 9.91 8.40
C LEU A 230 -1.16 10.50 8.82
N ASP A 231 -0.86 11.75 8.47
CA ASP A 231 0.37 12.43 8.93
C ASP A 231 0.47 12.44 10.47
N ALA A 232 -0.62 12.81 11.14
CA ALA A 232 -0.75 12.77 12.60
C ALA A 232 -0.66 11.33 13.17
N ALA A 233 -0.87 10.30 12.34
CA ALA A 233 -0.71 8.91 12.68
C ALA A 233 0.65 8.30 12.25
N LYS A 234 1.49 8.99 11.46
CA LYS A 234 2.73 8.46 10.87
C LYS A 234 3.63 7.80 11.92
N ARG A 235 3.98 8.53 13.00
CA ARG A 235 4.80 8.00 14.11
C ARG A 235 4.18 6.78 14.83
N ARG A 236 2.87 6.56 14.74
CA ARG A 236 2.21 5.31 15.20
C ARG A 236 2.31 4.21 14.15
N LEU A 237 2.14 4.52 12.87
CA LEU A 237 2.22 3.57 11.77
C LEU A 237 3.63 2.98 11.63
N GLU A 238 4.68 3.80 11.75
CA GLU A 238 6.09 3.35 11.83
C GLU A 238 6.28 2.28 12.90
N ARG A 239 5.85 2.56 14.14
CA ARG A 239 5.94 1.61 15.27
C ARG A 239 5.08 0.37 15.11
N LEU A 240 4.04 0.40 14.28
CA LEU A 240 3.25 -0.79 13.94
C LEU A 240 3.99 -1.64 12.91
N VAL A 241 4.47 -1.04 11.82
CA VAL A 241 5.26 -1.76 10.79
C VAL A 241 6.52 -2.39 11.39
N LEU A 242 7.23 -1.69 12.27
CA LEU A 242 8.45 -2.21 12.90
C LEU A 242 8.20 -3.35 13.92
N ARG A 243 6.97 -3.55 14.41
CA ARG A 243 6.63 -4.56 15.43
C ARG A 243 5.77 -5.73 14.91
N ASP A 244 5.06 -5.53 13.81
CA ASP A 244 4.18 -6.51 13.18
C ASP A 244 5.04 -7.51 12.38
N ARG A 245 4.97 -8.81 12.74
CA ARG A 245 5.89 -9.85 12.21
C ARG A 245 5.68 -10.15 10.72
N ARG A 246 4.57 -9.65 10.13
CA ARG A 246 4.23 -9.77 8.71
C ARG A 246 5.16 -8.98 7.77
N PHE A 247 6.12 -8.22 8.31
CA PHE A 247 7.02 -7.35 7.54
C PHE A 247 8.48 -7.82 7.59
N ALA A 248 8.90 -8.54 6.55
CA ALA A 248 10.29 -8.87 6.31
C ALA A 248 11.00 -7.68 5.64
N ILE A 249 11.48 -6.72 6.43
CA ILE A 249 12.17 -5.51 5.96
C ILE A 249 13.67 -5.64 6.26
N TYR A 250 14.49 -5.47 5.23
CA TYR A 250 15.96 -5.42 5.33
C TYR A 250 16.46 -4.39 6.37
N PRO A 251 17.66 -4.57 6.96
CA PRO A 251 18.10 -3.78 8.12
C PRO A 251 18.08 -2.25 7.91
N GLY A 252 18.56 -1.76 6.77
CA GLY A 252 18.57 -0.31 6.46
C GLY A 252 17.16 0.28 6.40
N GLY A 253 16.21 -0.44 5.81
CA GLY A 253 14.82 0.00 5.70
C GLY A 253 14.11 0.08 7.05
N ARG A 254 14.52 -0.74 8.02
CA ARG A 254 14.03 -0.65 9.39
C ARG A 254 14.55 0.61 10.11
N LEU A 255 15.77 1.05 9.81
CA LEU A 255 16.30 2.33 10.27
C LEU A 255 15.58 3.51 9.60
N ASP A 256 15.39 3.46 8.27
CA ASP A 256 14.67 4.50 7.52
C ASP A 256 13.25 4.75 8.07
N ILE A 257 12.54 3.70 8.50
CA ILE A 257 11.23 3.79 9.16
C ILE A 257 11.34 4.32 10.60
N ALA A 258 12.35 3.90 11.37
CA ALA A 258 12.55 4.33 12.76
C ALA A 258 12.87 5.85 12.84
N ASP A 259 13.78 6.31 11.99
CA ASP A 259 14.12 7.74 11.84
C ASP A 259 12.91 8.56 11.35
N GLY A 260 11.98 7.92 10.64
CA GLY A 260 10.78 8.53 10.04
C GLY A 260 11.05 9.15 8.67
N ARG A 261 12.06 8.65 7.94
CA ARG A 261 12.46 9.12 6.61
C ARG A 261 11.49 8.67 5.51
N VAL A 262 10.71 7.62 5.76
CA VAL A 262 9.71 7.03 4.84
C VAL A 262 8.36 7.77 4.92
N ASP A 263 7.70 8.06 3.79
CA ASP A 263 6.38 8.72 3.77
C ASP A 263 5.26 7.84 4.35
N VAL A 264 4.21 8.49 4.88
CA VAL A 264 3.07 7.77 5.46
C VAL A 264 2.34 6.89 4.44
N ARG A 265 2.33 7.25 3.15
CA ARG A 265 1.68 6.45 2.10
C ARG A 265 2.29 5.05 1.98
N ILE A 266 3.61 4.94 2.05
CA ILE A 266 4.32 3.64 2.04
C ILE A 266 3.96 2.83 3.29
N LEU A 267 3.92 3.47 4.47
CA LEU A 267 3.55 2.80 5.72
C LEU A 267 2.10 2.29 5.70
N VAL A 268 1.20 2.94 4.96
CA VAL A 268 -0.16 2.45 4.71
C VAL A 268 -0.17 1.35 3.65
N LEU A 269 0.54 1.51 2.53
CA LEU A 269 0.67 0.53 1.44
C LEU A 269 1.19 -0.83 1.93
N LEU A 270 2.27 -0.84 2.72
CA LEU A 270 2.79 -2.08 3.32
C LEU A 270 1.73 -2.75 4.18
N ARG A 271 1.05 -1.98 5.04
CA ARG A 271 -0.01 -2.51 5.91
C ARG A 271 -1.25 -2.96 5.15
N TYR A 272 -1.59 -2.32 4.03
CA TYR A 272 -2.65 -2.70 3.12
C TYR A 272 -2.35 -4.05 2.44
N LEU A 273 -1.14 -4.22 1.91
CA LEU A 273 -0.70 -5.47 1.30
C LEU A 273 -0.59 -6.61 2.32
N ALA A 274 -0.23 -6.34 3.59
CA ALA A 274 -0.28 -7.34 4.66
C ALA A 274 -1.71 -7.75 5.07
N GLU A 275 -2.73 -6.92 4.83
CA GLU A 275 -4.16 -7.30 4.95
C GLU A 275 -4.69 -8.01 3.69
N ALA A 276 -3.93 -8.01 2.58
CA ALA A 276 -4.27 -8.70 1.33
C ALA A 276 -3.59 -10.07 1.16
N HIS A 277 -2.30 -10.15 1.52
CA HIS A 277 -1.41 -11.28 1.23
C HIS A 277 -0.80 -11.94 2.48
N GLY A 278 -1.14 -11.46 3.68
CA GLY A 278 -0.64 -12.01 4.94
C GLY A 278 0.78 -11.57 5.31
N GLU A 279 1.72 -11.51 4.36
CA GLU A 279 3.09 -11.05 4.59
C GLU A 279 3.60 -10.17 3.45
N VAL A 280 4.58 -9.30 3.72
CA VAL A 280 5.24 -8.42 2.74
C VAL A 280 6.74 -8.38 2.99
N THR A 281 7.53 -8.70 1.97
CA THR A 281 9.00 -8.59 1.99
C THR A 281 9.46 -7.37 1.22
N VAL A 282 10.26 -6.53 1.86
CA VAL A 282 10.76 -5.25 1.35
C VAL A 282 12.28 -5.32 1.21
N SER A 283 12.78 -5.05 0.01
CA SER A 283 14.22 -5.01 -0.29
C SER A 283 14.83 -3.61 -0.21
N SER A 284 14.02 -2.55 -0.31
CA SER A 284 14.49 -1.19 -0.56
C SER A 284 13.49 -0.12 -0.10
N LEU A 285 14.01 0.95 0.54
CA LEU A 285 13.26 2.11 1.04
C LEU A 285 14.05 3.40 0.75
N VAL A 286 14.70 4.05 1.73
CA VAL A 286 15.54 5.25 1.45
C VAL A 286 17.00 4.86 1.27
N SER A 287 17.46 3.92 2.09
CA SER A 287 18.59 3.04 1.81
C SER A 287 18.18 1.94 0.81
N GLY A 288 19.13 1.08 0.41
CA GLY A 288 18.87 -0.02 -0.55
C GLY A 288 18.86 0.41 -2.02
N HIS A 289 18.38 1.61 -2.33
CA HIS A 289 18.37 2.14 -3.70
C HIS A 289 19.54 3.11 -4.01
N ARG A 290 19.93 3.19 -5.28
CA ARG A 290 20.92 4.14 -5.86
C ARG A 290 20.37 5.58 -5.94
N LEU A 291 21.23 6.60 -6.03
CA LEU A 291 20.79 8.01 -6.12
C LEU A 291 19.83 8.28 -7.31
N TYR A 292 20.16 7.72 -8.48
CA TYR A 292 19.42 7.93 -9.72
C TYR A 292 18.56 6.71 -10.08
N ALA A 293 17.32 6.93 -10.53
CA ALA A 293 16.50 5.90 -11.18
C ALA A 293 16.98 5.63 -12.62
N ARG A 294 17.41 6.68 -13.32
CA ARG A 294 18.13 6.64 -14.62
C ARG A 294 19.01 7.90 -14.74
N PRO A 295 19.97 7.99 -15.68
CA PRO A 295 20.85 9.15 -15.80
C PRO A 295 20.08 10.49 -15.75
N GLY A 296 20.51 11.40 -14.88
CA GLY A 296 19.87 12.70 -14.64
C GLY A 296 18.59 12.71 -13.80
N VAL A 297 17.97 11.56 -13.51
CA VAL A 297 16.69 11.47 -12.77
C VAL A 297 16.89 10.84 -11.40
N ILE A 298 16.78 11.65 -10.33
CA ILE A 298 16.85 11.18 -8.93
C ILE A 298 15.67 10.26 -8.63
N SER A 299 15.90 9.19 -7.86
CA SER A 299 14.85 8.22 -7.50
C SER A 299 13.96 8.69 -6.35
N ALA A 300 12.66 8.34 -6.37
CA ALA A 300 11.71 8.59 -5.27
C ALA A 300 12.16 7.98 -3.94
N HIS A 301 12.92 6.88 -3.97
CA HIS A 301 13.55 6.27 -2.80
C HIS A 301 14.33 7.30 -1.97
N VAL A 302 15.10 8.17 -2.63
CA VAL A 302 15.96 9.20 -2.00
C VAL A 302 15.16 10.22 -1.17
N TYR A 303 13.86 10.35 -1.46
CA TYR A 303 12.94 11.23 -0.73
C TYR A 303 12.01 10.49 0.25
N GLY A 304 12.14 9.17 0.38
CA GLY A 304 11.20 8.35 1.14
C GLY A 304 9.83 8.21 0.49
N LEU A 305 9.78 8.35 -0.84
CA LEU A 305 8.55 8.31 -1.65
C LEU A 305 8.40 7.01 -2.46
N ALA A 306 9.34 6.06 -2.36
CA ALA A 306 9.18 4.74 -2.99
C ALA A 306 9.63 3.55 -2.11
N VAL A 307 9.19 2.36 -2.53
CA VAL A 307 9.46 1.05 -1.91
C VAL A 307 9.54 -0.04 -2.97
N ASP A 308 10.48 -0.97 -2.82
CA ASP A 308 10.56 -2.18 -3.66
C ASP A 308 10.15 -3.42 -2.84
N ILE A 309 9.23 -4.21 -3.38
CA ILE A 309 8.59 -5.36 -2.73
C ILE A 309 8.96 -6.63 -3.51
N THR A 310 9.73 -7.53 -2.90
CA THR A 310 10.28 -8.74 -3.55
C THR A 310 9.50 -10.02 -3.26
N ALA A 311 8.62 -10.05 -2.25
CA ALA A 311 7.74 -11.18 -1.98
C ALA A 311 6.46 -10.75 -1.24
N LEU A 312 5.39 -11.53 -1.43
CA LEU A 312 4.09 -11.37 -0.78
C LEU A 312 3.58 -12.73 -0.30
N GLY A 313 3.16 -12.83 0.96
CA GLY A 313 2.71 -14.10 1.56
C GLY A 313 3.77 -15.22 1.52
N GLY A 314 5.05 -14.87 1.67
CA GLY A 314 6.20 -15.78 1.55
C GLY A 314 6.58 -16.16 0.10
N VAL A 315 5.79 -15.78 -0.91
CA VAL A 315 6.04 -16.13 -2.32
C VAL A 315 6.75 -14.97 -3.04
N PRO A 316 7.90 -15.20 -3.70
CA PRO A 316 8.62 -14.16 -4.45
C PRO A 316 7.81 -13.55 -5.60
N ILE A 317 8.09 -12.30 -5.95
CA ILE A 317 7.61 -11.68 -7.20
C ILE A 317 8.38 -12.26 -8.40
N ALA A 318 9.66 -12.58 -8.21
CA ALA A 318 10.48 -13.33 -9.16
C ALA A 318 9.77 -14.60 -9.64
N GLY A 319 9.54 -14.71 -10.95
CA GLY A 319 8.85 -15.85 -11.59
C GLY A 319 7.33 -15.91 -11.40
N HIS A 320 6.71 -14.97 -10.67
CA HIS A 320 5.28 -15.00 -10.33
C HIS A 320 4.49 -13.83 -10.94
N GLN A 321 4.90 -13.39 -12.13
CA GLN A 321 4.34 -12.26 -12.88
C GLN A 321 3.46 -12.67 -14.08
N GLN A 322 2.98 -13.91 -14.11
CA GLN A 322 2.03 -14.40 -15.11
C GLN A 322 0.60 -13.84 -14.90
N PRO A 323 -0.26 -13.84 -15.93
CA PRO A 323 -1.68 -13.48 -15.80
C PRO A 323 -2.41 -14.32 -14.74
N GLY A 324 -3.29 -13.70 -13.97
CA GLY A 324 -3.93 -14.28 -12.77
C GLY A 324 -2.98 -14.54 -11.59
N GLY A 325 -1.70 -14.20 -11.72
CA GLY A 325 -0.63 -14.53 -10.78
C GLY A 325 -0.70 -13.81 -9.44
N LEU A 326 0.34 -13.97 -8.62
CA LEU A 326 0.47 -13.22 -7.37
C LEU A 326 0.65 -11.72 -7.65
N THR A 327 1.56 -11.41 -8.57
CA THR A 327 1.95 -10.03 -8.89
C THR A 327 0.82 -9.26 -9.55
N GLU A 328 0.09 -9.86 -10.49
CA GLU A 328 -1.05 -9.19 -11.14
C GLU A 328 -2.16 -8.84 -10.14
N ARG A 329 -2.47 -9.76 -9.21
CA ARG A 329 -3.40 -9.47 -8.12
C ARG A 329 -2.86 -8.36 -7.20
N ALA A 330 -1.59 -8.39 -6.81
CA ALA A 330 -0.99 -7.35 -5.99
C ALA A 330 -1.01 -5.96 -6.65
N VAL A 331 -0.64 -5.86 -7.94
CA VAL A 331 -0.72 -4.62 -8.72
C VAL A 331 -2.18 -4.14 -8.84
N THR A 332 -3.12 -5.04 -9.11
CA THR A 332 -4.57 -4.71 -9.16
C THR A 332 -5.07 -4.17 -7.81
N GLU A 333 -4.67 -4.79 -6.69
CA GLU A 333 -5.01 -4.31 -5.34
C GLU A 333 -4.42 -2.93 -5.05
N ILE A 334 -3.21 -2.62 -5.52
CA ILE A 334 -2.60 -1.28 -5.42
C ILE A 334 -3.38 -0.25 -6.25
N LEU A 335 -3.82 -0.62 -7.45
CA LEU A 335 -4.63 0.23 -8.33
C LEU A 335 -6.05 0.48 -7.78
N LEU A 336 -6.53 -0.35 -6.84
CA LEU A 336 -7.80 -0.18 -6.12
C LEU A 336 -7.70 0.68 -4.85
N LEU A 337 -6.51 1.22 -4.51
CA LEU A 337 -6.36 2.13 -3.37
C LEU A 337 -7.23 3.40 -3.53
N PRO A 338 -7.69 4.01 -2.42
CA PRO A 338 -8.36 5.31 -2.45
C PRO A 338 -7.48 6.35 -3.14
N ARG A 339 -8.08 7.28 -3.91
CA ARG A 339 -7.38 8.25 -4.77
C ARG A 339 -6.24 9.00 -4.07
N GLU A 340 -6.40 9.32 -2.79
CA GLU A 340 -5.41 10.04 -1.99
C GLU A 340 -4.14 9.22 -1.65
N LEU A 341 -4.21 7.90 -1.84
CA LEU A 341 -3.16 6.90 -1.67
C LEU A 341 -2.88 6.12 -2.95
N LEU A 342 -3.37 6.58 -4.11
CA LEU A 342 -2.98 6.00 -5.39
C LEU A 342 -1.55 6.48 -5.74
N PRO A 343 -0.59 5.58 -6.01
CA PRO A 343 0.77 5.95 -6.38
C PRO A 343 0.85 6.55 -7.79
N GLN A 344 1.96 7.23 -8.09
CA GLN A 344 2.28 7.71 -9.44
C GLN A 344 3.00 6.65 -10.28
N GLN A 345 3.67 5.68 -9.66
CA GLN A 345 4.38 4.58 -10.34
C GLN A 345 4.09 3.24 -9.64
N VAL A 346 3.79 2.21 -10.43
CA VAL A 346 3.67 0.79 -10.01
C VAL A 346 4.35 -0.07 -11.06
N ILE A 347 5.65 -0.30 -10.91
CA ILE A 347 6.50 -0.90 -11.95
C ILE A 347 6.76 -2.37 -11.62
N SER A 348 6.66 -3.21 -12.65
CA SER A 348 6.84 -4.67 -12.62
C SER A 348 7.10 -5.14 -14.07
N LEU A 349 6.86 -6.40 -14.40
CA LEU A 349 6.73 -6.84 -15.81
C LEU A 349 5.31 -6.59 -16.38
N LEU A 350 4.38 -6.07 -15.57
CA LEU A 350 2.98 -5.85 -15.94
C LEU A 350 2.67 -4.39 -16.25
N GLY A 351 1.90 -4.16 -17.31
CA GLY A 351 1.31 -2.86 -17.66
C GLY A 351 -0.21 -2.89 -17.56
N LEU A 352 -0.76 -2.80 -16.35
CA LEU A 352 -2.21 -2.80 -16.13
C LEU A 352 -2.87 -1.42 -16.33
N GLY A 353 -2.08 -0.41 -16.69
CA GLY A 353 -2.55 0.95 -16.99
C GLY A 353 -2.61 1.87 -15.77
N GLY A 354 -2.97 3.13 -16.00
CA GLY A 354 -2.83 4.18 -14.99
C GLY A 354 -1.36 4.34 -14.58
N PRO A 355 -1.02 4.26 -13.27
CA PRO A 355 0.38 4.27 -12.83
C PRO A 355 1.10 2.92 -13.04
N SER A 356 0.44 1.86 -13.51
CA SER A 356 1.07 0.55 -13.79
C SER A 356 1.65 0.48 -15.20
N PHE A 357 2.97 0.28 -15.29
CA PHE A 357 3.69 0.12 -16.55
C PHE A 357 4.86 -0.88 -16.41
N PRO A 358 5.24 -1.60 -17.49
CA PRO A 358 6.25 -2.64 -17.42
C PRO A 358 7.67 -2.08 -17.61
N LEU A 359 8.66 -2.63 -16.91
CA LEU A 359 10.10 -2.49 -17.21
C LEU A 359 10.82 -3.83 -17.01
N ALA A 360 11.71 -4.18 -17.94
CA ALA A 360 12.33 -5.50 -18.01
C ALA A 360 13.27 -5.84 -16.84
N ASP A 361 13.82 -4.83 -16.16
CA ASP A 361 14.65 -4.97 -14.96
C ASP A 361 13.85 -5.13 -13.66
N HIS A 362 12.51 -5.05 -13.72
CA HIS A 362 11.60 -5.24 -12.58
C HIS A 362 11.01 -6.67 -12.57
N ALA A 363 11.85 -7.67 -12.88
CA ALA A 363 11.46 -9.08 -12.96
C ALA A 363 11.29 -9.77 -11.59
N ASP A 364 11.94 -9.23 -10.55
CA ASP A 364 12.05 -9.82 -9.21
C ASP A 364 11.33 -9.03 -8.09
N HIS A 365 10.80 -7.83 -8.40
CA HIS A 365 10.13 -6.96 -7.45
C HIS A 365 8.98 -6.15 -8.08
N ILE A 366 8.07 -5.66 -7.23
CA ILE A 366 7.17 -4.55 -7.55
C ILE A 366 7.77 -3.27 -6.96
N HIS A 367 8.08 -2.28 -7.80
CA HIS A 367 8.43 -0.93 -7.36
C HIS A 367 7.16 -0.07 -7.24
N VAL A 368 7.01 0.70 -6.16
CA VAL A 368 5.88 1.63 -5.99
C VAL A 368 6.37 3.00 -5.55
N GLY A 369 6.00 4.06 -6.30
CA GLY A 369 6.43 5.45 -6.07
C GLY A 369 5.29 6.47 -5.99
N TYR A 370 5.42 7.47 -5.10
CA TYR A 370 4.37 8.41 -4.67
C TYR A 370 4.66 9.89 -4.97
#